data_AF-A0AAD7X1R2-F1
#
_entry.id   AF-A0AAD7X1R2-F1
#
_cell.length_a   1.000
_cell.length_b   1.000
_cell.length_c   1.000
_cell.angle_alpha   90.00
_cell.angle_beta   90.00
_cell.angle_gamma   90.00
#
_symmetry.space_group_name_H-M   'P 1'
#
loop_
_entity.id
_entity.type
_entity.pdbx_description
1 polymer ?
#
loop_
_entity_poly.entity_id
_entity_poly.type
_entity_poly.pdbx_seq_one_letter_code
_entity_poly.pdbx_strand_id
1 'polypeptide(L)'
;MYFALCKSDKAFGYEVSIREMQKLKAAKPVEKSVRTWSTEAIENLRGCLDSTDWDIFKTNNNNLDDYADAVTSYISFCEETCIPTRAVYKFNNCKPWFSAELGKLRTNKEEAYKSGDRDA
;
A
#
# COMPACT_ATOMS: atom_id res chain seq x y z
N MET A 1 -11.95 5.68 -6.60
CA MET A 1 -11.34 6.84 -5.93
C MET A 1 -11.51 6.63 -4.42
N TYR A 2 -10.54 6.02 -3.73
CA TYR A 2 -10.65 5.72 -2.29
C TYR A 2 -10.39 7.00 -1.49
N PHE A 3 -11.45 7.76 -1.26
CA PHE A 3 -11.47 8.90 -0.38
C PHE A 3 -11.67 8.47 1.09
N ALA A 4 -11.07 9.25 1.99
CA ALA A 4 -11.45 9.45 3.39
C ALA A 4 -11.21 8.29 4.38
N LEU A 5 -10.04 8.30 5.03
CA LEU A 5 -9.88 7.65 6.35
C LEU A 5 -9.32 8.56 7.44
N CYS A 6 -9.42 9.88 7.27
CA CYS A 6 -9.00 10.83 8.30
C CYS A 6 -9.93 12.05 8.41
N LYS A 7 -11.25 11.83 8.37
CA LYS A 7 -12.23 12.75 8.95
C LYS A 7 -12.68 12.19 10.30
N SER A 8 -11.89 12.39 11.34
CA SER A 8 -12.39 12.24 12.71
C SER A 8 -11.92 13.46 13.50
N ASP A 9 -12.79 14.47 13.52
CA ASP A 9 -12.68 15.66 14.38
C ASP A 9 -13.09 15.34 15.83
N LYS A 10 -13.19 14.06 16.22
CA LYS A 10 -13.44 13.64 17.61
C LYS A 10 -12.30 12.76 18.08
N ALA A 11 -11.36 13.42 18.75
CA ALA A 11 -10.24 12.77 19.41
C ALA A 11 -10.76 11.79 20.47
N PHE A 12 -10.40 10.51 20.30
CA PHE A 12 -10.60 9.49 21.32
C PHE A 12 -9.63 9.76 22.48
N GLY A 13 -10.04 10.57 23.46
CA GLY A 13 -9.34 10.72 24.74
C GLY A 13 -7.99 11.46 24.75
N TYR A 14 -7.59 12.11 23.65
CA TYR A 14 -6.40 12.97 23.62
C TYR A 14 -6.82 14.41 23.27
N GLU A 15 -6.67 15.33 24.22
CA GLU A 15 -6.91 16.74 23.99
C GLU A 15 -5.79 17.27 23.07
N VAL A 16 -6.06 17.35 21.76
CA VAL A 16 -5.19 18.08 20.82
C VAL A 16 -5.65 19.51 20.83
N SER A 17 -4.75 20.46 21.08
CA SER A 17 -5.15 21.85 21.01
C SER A 17 -5.62 22.18 19.58
N ILE A 18 -6.55 23.14 19.49
CA ILE A 18 -7.05 23.65 18.21
C ILE A 18 -5.87 24.06 17.30
N ARG A 19 -4.78 24.58 17.89
CA ARG A 19 -3.57 24.99 17.16
C ARG A 19 -2.83 23.80 16.53
N GLU A 20 -2.68 22.68 17.26
CA GLU A 20 -2.06 21.48 16.66
C GLU A 20 -2.93 20.87 15.56
N MET A 21 -4.26 20.88 15.71
CA MET A 21 -5.16 20.40 14.65
C MET A 21 -5.04 21.22 13.36
N GLN A 22 -4.94 22.55 13.47
CA GLN A 22 -4.72 23.42 12.32
C GLN A 22 -3.40 23.11 11.61
N LYS A 23 -2.31 22.87 12.37
CA LYS A 23 -1.02 22.47 11.80
C LYS A 23 -1.10 21.14 11.04
N LEU A 24 -1.82 20.15 11.58
CA LEU A 24 -2.02 18.85 10.91
C LEU A 24 -2.85 18.97 9.63
N LYS A 25 -3.87 19.85 9.61
CA LYS A 25 -4.71 20.11 8.43
C LYS A 25 -3.97 20.89 7.34
N ALA A 26 -3.06 21.78 7.71
CA ALA A 26 -2.28 22.59 6.78
C ALA A 26 -1.11 21.83 6.13
N ALA A 27 -0.65 20.73 6.75
CA ALA A 27 0.49 20.00 6.25
C ALA A 27 0.17 19.17 5.00
N LYS A 28 1.03 19.28 3.98
CA LYS A 28 0.87 18.54 2.72
C LYS A 28 1.02 17.03 2.96
N PRO A 29 0.13 16.20 2.40
CA PRO A 29 0.28 14.75 2.47
C PRO A 29 1.59 14.28 1.84
N VAL A 30 2.21 13.27 2.43
CA VAL A 30 3.41 12.64 1.88
C VAL A 30 2.98 11.63 0.84
N GLU A 31 3.39 11.85 -0.40
CA GLU A 31 3.20 10.89 -1.48
C GLU A 31 4.19 9.73 -1.34
N LYS A 32 3.68 8.50 -1.44
CA LYS A 32 4.49 7.29 -1.44
C LYS A 32 4.07 6.40 -2.59
N SER A 33 5.05 5.94 -3.34
CA SER A 33 4.86 4.93 -4.38
C SER A 33 4.78 3.54 -3.73
N VAL A 34 3.75 2.77 -4.02
CA VAL A 34 3.55 1.42 -3.47
C VAL A 34 3.20 0.45 -4.60
N ARG A 35 3.89 -0.70 -4.65
CA ARG A 35 3.58 -1.82 -5.54
C ARG A 35 2.26 -2.48 -5.14
N THR A 36 1.40 -2.78 -6.12
CA THR A 36 0.10 -3.40 -5.89
C THR A 36 0.10 -4.84 -6.36
N TRP A 37 0.16 -5.77 -5.41
CA TRP A 37 0.14 -7.21 -5.65
C TRP A 37 -1.29 -7.73 -5.73
N SER A 38 -2.00 -7.42 -6.81
CA SER A 38 -3.29 -8.05 -7.11
C SER A 38 -3.10 -9.48 -7.60
N THR A 39 -4.15 -10.31 -7.52
CA THR A 39 -4.14 -11.66 -8.10
C THR A 39 -3.75 -11.63 -9.58
N GLU A 40 -4.33 -10.70 -10.35
CA GLU A 40 -4.01 -10.50 -11.76
C GLU A 40 -2.53 -10.16 -11.99
N ALA A 41 -1.96 -9.24 -11.20
CA ALA A 41 -0.55 -8.87 -11.33
C ALA A 41 0.39 -10.05 -11.01
N ILE A 42 0.01 -10.87 -10.02
CA ILE A 42 0.74 -12.09 -9.66
C ILE A 42 0.66 -13.12 -10.79
N GLU A 43 -0.51 -13.35 -11.38
CA GLU A 43 -0.66 -14.29 -12.50
C GLU A 43 0.08 -13.81 -13.75
N ASN A 44 0.09 -12.51 -14.02
CA ASN A 44 0.88 -11.94 -15.12
C ASN A 44 2.38 -12.15 -14.91
N LEU A 45 2.87 -11.91 -13.68
CA LEU A 45 4.27 -12.15 -13.34
C LEU A 45 4.63 -13.64 -13.48
N ARG A 46 3.77 -14.54 -13.00
CA ARG A 46 3.92 -15.99 -13.17
C ARG A 46 4.01 -16.38 -14.64
N GLY A 47 3.05 -15.94 -15.45
CA GLY A 47 3.05 -16.22 -16.89
C GLY A 47 4.30 -15.68 -17.60
N CYS A 48 4.80 -14.51 -17.20
CA CYS A 48 6.05 -13.95 -17.73
C CYS A 48 7.24 -14.87 -17.42
N LEU A 49 7.41 -15.26 -16.15
CA LEU A 49 8.52 -16.12 -15.71
C LEU A 49 8.43 -17.56 -16.26
N ASP A 50 7.22 -18.12 -16.37
CA ASP A 50 6.97 -19.45 -16.93
C ASP A 50 7.26 -19.50 -18.43
N SER A 51 7.03 -18.40 -19.14
CA SER A 51 7.33 -18.27 -20.58
C SER A 51 8.80 -17.95 -20.87
N THR A 52 9.60 -17.68 -19.85
CA THR A 52 11.01 -17.30 -20.00
C THR A 52 11.86 -18.53 -20.30
N ASP A 53 12.63 -18.49 -21.38
CA ASP A 53 13.68 -19.47 -21.63
C ASP A 53 14.87 -19.19 -20.71
N TRP A 54 14.99 -19.96 -19.63
CA TRP A 54 16.05 -19.79 -18.63
C TRP A 54 17.43 -20.26 -19.10
N ASP A 55 17.50 -21.05 -20.18
CA ASP A 55 18.78 -21.57 -20.67
C ASP A 55 19.64 -20.48 -21.34
N ILE A 56 19.02 -19.38 -21.81
CA ILE A 56 19.73 -18.21 -22.34
C ILE A 56 20.70 -17.57 -21.34
N PHE A 57 20.37 -17.63 -20.05
CA PHE A 57 21.23 -17.10 -19.00
C PHE A 57 22.45 -18.01 -18.77
N LYS A 58 22.32 -19.32 -19.01
CA LYS A 58 23.43 -20.27 -18.85
C LYS A 58 24.44 -20.17 -19.99
N THR A 59 23.99 -19.86 -21.20
CA THR A 59 24.86 -19.78 -22.38
C THR A 59 25.68 -18.49 -22.45
N ASN A 60 25.18 -17.41 -21.86
CA ASN A 60 25.78 -16.07 -21.97
C ASN A 60 26.68 -15.68 -20.79
N ASN A 61 26.70 -16.47 -19.71
CA ASN A 61 27.45 -16.14 -18.50
C ASN A 61 28.55 -17.17 -18.23
N ASN A 62 29.79 -16.69 -18.13
CA ASN A 62 30.98 -17.53 -17.96
C ASN A 62 31.34 -17.77 -16.48
N ASN A 63 30.69 -17.04 -15.56
CA ASN A 63 30.88 -17.18 -14.13
C ASN A 63 29.50 -17.25 -13.42
N LEU A 64 29.49 -17.71 -12.17
CA LEU A 64 28.27 -17.86 -11.38
C LEU A 64 27.66 -16.52 -10.97
N ASP A 65 28.49 -15.50 -10.75
CA ASP A 65 28.08 -14.20 -10.23
C ASP A 65 27.29 -13.42 -11.30
N ASP A 66 27.83 -13.33 -12.51
CA ASP A 66 27.20 -12.77 -13.71
C ASP A 66 25.89 -13.51 -14.04
N TYR A 67 25.86 -14.84 -13.88
CA TYR A 67 24.62 -15.62 -14.04
C TYR A 67 23.55 -15.18 -13.03
N ALA A 68 23.91 -15.10 -11.75
CA ALA A 68 22.99 -14.70 -10.69
C ALA A 68 22.52 -13.25 -10.86
N ASP A 69 23.41 -12.36 -11.26
CA ASP A 69 23.11 -10.95 -11.51
C ASP A 69 22.16 -10.79 -12.71
N ALA A 70 22.44 -11.49 -13.80
CA ALA A 70 21.59 -11.47 -14.99
C ALA A 70 20.18 -12.03 -14.71
N VAL A 71 20.07 -13.15 -13.99
CA VAL A 71 18.79 -13.74 -13.58
C VAL A 71 18.03 -12.79 -12.64
N THR A 72 18.71 -12.22 -11.64
CA THR A 72 18.08 -11.31 -10.67
C THR A 72 17.60 -10.02 -11.34
N SER A 73 18.42 -9.48 -12.27
CA SER A 73 18.07 -8.30 -13.05
C SER A 73 16.85 -8.55 -13.93
N TYR A 74 16.77 -9.71 -14.58
CA TYR A 74 15.61 -10.07 -15.38
C TYR A 74 14.34 -10.24 -14.54
N ILE A 75 14.42 -10.94 -13.40
CA ILE A 75 13.28 -11.07 -12.48
C ILE A 75 12.80 -9.69 -12.01
N SER A 76 13.72 -8.80 -11.66
CA SER A 76 13.40 -7.43 -11.25
C SER A 76 12.69 -6.66 -12.37
N PHE A 77 13.12 -6.84 -13.61
CA PHE A 77 12.45 -6.26 -14.79
C PHE A 77 11.03 -6.82 -14.98
N CYS A 78 10.83 -8.13 -14.81
CA CYS A 78 9.51 -8.75 -14.85
C CYS A 78 8.60 -8.20 -13.75
N GLU A 79 9.13 -8.04 -12.52
CA GLU A 79 8.39 -7.41 -11.43
C GLU A 79 7.95 -5.98 -11.77
N GLU A 80 8.86 -5.16 -12.31
CA GLU A 80 8.56 -3.77 -12.68
C GLU A 80 7.53 -3.67 -13.82
N THR A 81 7.55 -4.63 -14.74
CA THR A 81 6.63 -4.67 -15.89
C THR A 81 5.25 -5.20 -15.50
N CYS A 82 5.19 -6.25 -14.67
CA CYS A 82 3.94 -6.92 -14.33
C CYS A 82 3.24 -6.33 -13.10
N ILE A 83 3.98 -5.75 -12.15
CA ILE A 83 3.42 -5.28 -10.88
C ILE A 83 3.12 -3.76 -10.97
N PRO A 84 1.84 -3.36 -11.07
CA PRO A 84 1.49 -1.96 -11.18
C PRO A 84 1.86 -1.21 -9.91
N THR A 85 2.39 -0.01 -10.12
CA THR A 85 2.76 0.91 -9.05
C THR A 85 1.69 1.99 -8.91
N ARG A 86 1.26 2.26 -7.67
CA ARG A 86 0.27 3.32 -7.39
C ARG A 86 0.80 4.31 -6.37
N ALA A 87 0.46 5.58 -6.55
CA ALA A 87 0.70 6.61 -5.56
C ALA A 87 -0.33 6.51 -4.42
N VAL A 88 0.18 6.52 -3.19
CA VAL A 88 -0.61 6.55 -1.96
C VAL A 88 -0.21 7.78 -1.16
N TYR A 89 -1.19 8.57 -0.73
CA TYR A 89 -0.96 9.73 0.11
C TYR A 89 -1.10 9.36 1.59
N LYS A 90 -0.04 9.58 2.37
CA LYS A 90 -0.08 9.47 3.83
C LYS A 90 -0.25 10.86 4.45
N PHE A 91 -1.35 11.04 5.18
CA PHE A 91 -1.62 12.26 5.92
C PHE A 91 -0.90 12.25 7.27
N ASN A 92 -0.60 13.43 7.82
CA ASN A 92 0.13 13.56 9.08
C ASN A 92 -0.63 13.00 10.30
N ASN A 93 -1.95 12.83 10.19
CA ASN A 93 -2.77 12.20 11.21
C ASN A 93 -2.96 10.69 11.01
N CYS A 94 -2.26 10.05 10.06
CA CYS A 94 -2.21 8.59 9.94
C CYS A 94 -1.40 7.97 11.09
N LYS A 95 -2.04 7.86 12.26
CA LYS A 95 -1.43 7.30 13.48
C LYS A 95 -1.01 5.84 13.24
N PRO A 96 0.22 5.44 13.60
CA PRO A 96 0.74 4.10 13.28
C PRO A 96 -0.01 2.97 14.00
N TRP A 97 -0.65 3.26 15.12
CA TRP A 97 -1.49 2.32 15.85
C TRP A 97 -2.93 2.21 15.30
N PHE A 98 -3.31 3.03 14.32
CA PHE A 98 -4.64 3.01 13.71
C PHE A 98 -4.66 2.06 12.52
N SER A 99 -5.00 0.79 12.76
CA SER A 99 -5.05 -0.26 11.75
C SER A 99 -6.30 -0.15 10.86
N ALA A 100 -6.29 -0.87 9.72
CA ALA A 100 -7.46 -0.97 8.84
C ALA A 100 -8.66 -1.63 9.53
N GLU A 101 -8.42 -2.58 10.43
CA GLU A 101 -9.46 -3.23 11.23
C GLU A 101 -10.13 -2.24 12.20
N LEU A 102 -9.33 -1.44 12.92
CA LEU A 102 -9.85 -0.36 13.76
C LEU A 102 -10.62 0.68 12.94
N GLY A 103 -10.17 0.96 11.71
CA GLY A 103 -10.89 1.77 10.74
C GLY A 103 -12.29 1.22 10.44
N LYS A 104 -12.40 -0.08 10.15
CA LYS A 104 -13.68 -0.76 9.91
C LYS A 104 -14.60 -0.72 11.14
N LEU A 105 -14.07 -1.05 12.32
CA LEU A 105 -14.84 -1.00 13.57
C LEU A 105 -15.42 0.40 13.82
N ARG A 106 -14.64 1.46 13.58
CA ARG A 106 -15.13 2.85 13.69
C ARG A 106 -16.26 3.13 12.71
N THR A 107 -16.10 2.74 11.44
CA THR A 107 -17.14 2.95 10.42
C THR A 107 -18.43 2.22 10.78
N ASN A 108 -18.34 0.95 11.18
CA ASN A 108 -19.49 0.16 11.60
C ASN A 108 -20.20 0.79 12.81
N LYS A 109 -19.44 1.30 13.79
CA LYS A 109 -19.99 2.03 14.93
C LYS A 109 -20.72 3.31 14.52
N GLU A 110 -20.15 4.09 13.60
CA GLU A 110 -20.80 5.31 13.09
C GLU A 110 -22.07 4.99 12.29
N GLU A 111 -22.07 3.89 11.54
CA GLU A 111 -23.24 3.40 10.80
C GLU A 111 -24.34 2.92 11.74
N ALA A 112 -24.02 2.10 12.75
CA ALA A 112 -24.96 1.65 13.78
C ALA A 112 -25.59 2.83 14.55
N TYR A 113 -24.77 3.82 14.92
CA TYR A 113 -25.26 5.03 15.56
C TYR A 113 -26.21 5.84 14.65
N LYS A 114 -25.90 5.93 13.35
CA LYS A 114 -26.77 6.61 12.36
C LYS A 114 -28.05 5.85 12.08
N SER A 115 -28.03 4.51 12.12
CA SER A 115 -29.22 3.67 11.94
C SER A 115 -30.14 3.64 13.18
N GLY A 116 -29.72 4.26 14.29
CA GLY A 116 -30.52 4.34 15.51
C GLY A 116 -30.49 3.07 16.36
N ASP A 117 -29.56 2.16 16.07
CA ASP A 117 -29.36 0.93 16.82
C ASP A 117 -28.58 1.29 18.10
N ARG A 118 -29.26 1.30 19.25
CA ARG A 118 -28.70 1.80 20.52
C ARG A 118 -27.90 0.74 21.30
N ASP A 119 -27.88 -0.50 20.82
CA ASP A 119 -27.41 -1.67 21.58
C ASP A 119 -26.08 -2.28 21.06
N ALA A 120 -25.26 -1.53 20.30
CA ALA A 120 -23.98 -1.98 19.74
C ALA A 120 -22.73 -1.45 20.47
#